data_AF-A0A2V8MZJ9-F1
#
_entry.id   AF-A0A2V8MZJ9-F1
#
_cell.length_a   1.000
_cell.length_b   1.000
_cell.length_c   1.000
_cell.angle_alpha   90.00
_cell.angle_beta   90.00
_cell.angle_gamma   90.00
#
_symmetry.space_group_name_H-M   'P 1'
#
loop_
_entity.id
_entity.type
_entity.pdbx_description
1 polymer ?
#
loop_
_entity_poly.entity_id
_entity_poly.type
_entity_poly.pdbx_seq_one_letter_code
_entity_poly.pdbx_strand_id
1 'polypeptide(L)'
;FNPKITEGLARTAELLREDSEALTGAATRLIELANGSGEKKSGRKGSLSLSLDLLSQAQPALRRRALRQWIRECRGDLRRVERIHILAVESLLFGNRGGRTIELPGGSKISRKSGLLQFVPGPQSAHLLRTGSVKPA
;
A
#
# COMPACT_ATOMS: atom_id res chain seq x y z
N PHE A 1 24.06 -12.91 33.52
CA PHE A 1 24.49 -12.03 32.42
C PHE A 1 24.98 -12.94 31.28
N ASN A 2 24.38 -12.88 30.09
CA ASN A 2 24.81 -13.71 28.95
C ASN A 2 25.74 -12.88 28.06
N PRO A 3 27.07 -13.13 28.07
CA PRO A 3 28.03 -12.30 27.34
C PRO A 3 27.86 -12.37 25.81
N LYS A 4 27.12 -13.36 25.30
CA LYS A 4 26.87 -13.54 23.85
C LYS A 4 25.52 -13.01 23.39
N ILE A 5 24.75 -12.34 24.27
CA ILE A 5 23.41 -11.87 23.93
C ILE A 5 23.43 -10.80 22.83
N THR A 6 24.43 -9.93 22.84
CA THR A 6 24.62 -8.88 21.83
C THR A 6 24.89 -9.47 20.44
N GLU A 7 25.80 -10.44 20.35
CA GLU A 7 26.11 -11.16 19.11
C GLU A 7 24.89 -11.93 18.57
N GLY A 8 24.13 -12.58 19.46
CA GLY A 8 22.90 -13.27 19.10
C GLY A 8 21.86 -12.32 18.53
N LEU A 9 21.62 -11.18 19.19
CA LEU A 9 20.68 -10.16 18.73
C LEU A 9 21.12 -9.54 17.40
N ALA A 10 22.42 -9.27 17.22
CA ALA A 10 22.95 -8.74 15.96
C ALA A 10 22.72 -9.71 14.80
N ARG A 11 22.96 -11.01 15.01
CA ARG A 11 22.71 -12.05 14.00
C ARG A 11 21.23 -12.15 13.66
N THR A 12 20.34 -12.13 14.65
CA THR A 12 18.89 -12.14 14.41
C THR A 12 18.44 -10.88 13.68
N ALA A 13 19.00 -9.71 14.00
CA ALA A 13 18.69 -8.47 13.30
C ALA A 13 19.08 -8.52 11.82
N GLU A 14 20.22 -9.12 11.48
CA GLU A 14 20.64 -9.28 10.09
C GLU A 14 19.70 -10.20 9.30
N LEU A 15 19.36 -11.37 9.87
CA LEU A 15 18.39 -12.29 9.25
C LEU A 15 17.02 -11.61 9.01
N LEU A 16 16.53 -10.87 10.01
CA LEU A 16 15.27 -10.12 9.88
C LEU A 16 15.35 -9.00 8.84
N ARG A 17 16.53 -8.42 8.63
CA ARG A 17 16.75 -7.39 7.61
C ARG A 17 16.65 -8.00 6.22
N GLU A 18 17.36 -9.11 5.96
CA GLU A 18 17.30 -9.83 4.69
C GLU A 18 15.87 -10.27 4.35
N ASP A 19 15.17 -10.88 5.30
CA ASP A 19 13.77 -11.28 5.15
C ASP A 19 12.86 -10.08 4.85
N SER A 20 13.09 -8.95 5.54
CA SER A 20 12.32 -7.74 5.31
C SER A 20 12.59 -7.13 3.94
N GLU A 21 13.82 -7.15 3.45
CA GLU A 21 14.15 -6.68 2.10
C GLU A 21 13.47 -7.56 1.04
N ALA A 22 13.53 -8.88 1.19
CA ALA A 22 12.85 -9.83 0.31
C ALA A 22 11.32 -9.61 0.30
N LEU A 23 10.69 -9.45 1.48
CA LEU A 23 9.26 -9.18 1.59
C LEU A 23 8.87 -7.82 0.98
N THR A 24 9.74 -6.82 1.05
CA THR A 24 9.52 -5.51 0.42
C THR A 24 9.57 -5.62 -1.10
N GLY A 25 10.54 -6.37 -1.64
CA GLY A 25 10.62 -6.66 -3.07
C GLY A 25 9.39 -7.42 -3.57
N ALA A 26 8.96 -8.45 -2.85
CA ALA A 26 7.75 -9.20 -3.17
C ALA A 26 6.49 -8.34 -3.14
N ALA A 27 6.38 -7.41 -2.18
CA ALA A 27 5.25 -6.50 -2.08
C ALA A 27 5.16 -5.57 -3.29
N THR A 28 6.30 -5.04 -3.76
CA THR A 28 6.38 -4.23 -4.99
C THR A 28 5.86 -5.02 -6.20
N ARG A 29 6.32 -6.27 -6.39
CA ARG A 29 5.85 -7.13 -7.49
C ARG A 29 4.35 -7.41 -7.42
N LEU A 30 3.81 -7.64 -6.22
CA LEU A 30 2.37 -7.85 -6.04
C LEU A 30 1.57 -6.60 -6.46
N ILE A 31 2.05 -5.40 -6.13
CA ILE A 31 1.44 -4.13 -6.55
C ILE A 31 1.46 -4.02 -8.08
N GLU A 32 2.59 -4.30 -8.73
CA GLU A 32 2.73 -4.26 -10.19
C GLU A 32 1.73 -5.21 -10.89
N LEU A 33 1.63 -6.46 -10.42
CA LEU A 33 0.68 -7.44 -10.94
C LEU A 33 -0.78 -7.01 -10.71
N ALA A 34 -1.09 -6.50 -9.52
CA ALA A 34 -2.44 -6.05 -9.17
C ALA A 34 -2.84 -4.76 -9.89
N ASN A 35 -1.88 -3.94 -10.32
CA ASN A 35 -2.12 -2.74 -11.13
C ASN A 35 -2.39 -3.07 -12.60
N GLY A 36 -1.70 -4.07 -13.17
CA GLY A 36 -1.78 -4.41 -14.60
C GLY A 36 -3.11 -5.03 -15.05
N SER A 37 -3.97 -5.43 -14.10
CA SER A 37 -5.26 -6.11 -14.35
C SER A 37 -6.47 -5.17 -14.35
N GLY A 38 -6.33 -3.91 -13.94
CA GLY A 38 -7.38 -2.90 -14.03
C GLY A 38 -7.18 -2.00 -15.25
N GLU A 39 -8.28 -1.54 -15.87
CA GLU A 39 -8.26 -0.63 -17.02
C GLU A 39 -7.23 0.50 -16.84
N LYS A 40 -6.18 0.48 -17.66
CA LYS A 40 -5.12 1.50 -17.69
C LYS A 40 -5.75 2.87 -17.97
N LYS A 41 -5.99 3.67 -16.92
CA LYS A 41 -6.23 5.10 -17.08
C LYS A 41 -5.23 5.93 -16.29
N SER A 42 -4.54 6.75 -17.08
CA SER A 42 -3.72 7.90 -16.74
C SER A 42 -2.30 7.59 -16.30
N GLY A 43 -1.35 7.98 -17.17
CA GLY A 43 0.10 7.95 -16.98
C GLY A 43 0.59 8.91 -15.88
N ARG A 44 0.13 8.72 -14.66
CA ARG A 44 0.71 9.31 -13.45
C ARG A 44 1.44 8.23 -12.66
N LYS A 45 2.50 8.65 -11.97
CA LYS A 45 3.34 7.83 -11.10
C LYS A 45 2.47 7.27 -9.96
N GLY A 46 2.13 5.98 -10.03
CA GLY A 46 1.27 5.27 -9.07
C GLY A 46 -0.15 5.07 -9.59
N SER A 47 -0.52 3.82 -9.88
CA SER A 47 -1.89 3.45 -10.20
C SER A 47 -2.79 3.64 -8.98
N LEU A 48 -3.93 4.30 -9.18
CA LEU A 48 -4.92 4.55 -8.14
C LEU A 48 -5.84 3.34 -7.89
N SER A 49 -5.59 2.20 -8.54
CA SER A 49 -6.42 1.01 -8.41
C SER A 49 -5.62 -0.29 -8.40
N LEU A 50 -5.98 -1.22 -7.51
CA LEU A 50 -5.42 -2.57 -7.42
C LEU A 50 -6.52 -3.63 -7.55
N SER A 51 -6.23 -4.75 -8.22
CA SER A 51 -7.11 -5.93 -8.24
C SER A 51 -7.29 -6.54 -6.85
N LEU A 52 -8.55 -6.67 -6.42
CA LEU A 52 -8.89 -7.30 -5.15
C LEU A 52 -8.57 -8.79 -5.14
N ASP A 53 -8.77 -9.48 -6.27
CA ASP A 53 -8.60 -10.93 -6.36
C ASP A 53 -7.13 -11.30 -6.14
N LEU A 54 -6.21 -10.63 -6.84
CA LEU A 54 -4.77 -10.84 -6.68
C LEU A 54 -4.28 -10.50 -5.27
N LEU A 55 -4.77 -9.40 -4.70
CA LEU A 55 -4.47 -9.06 -3.31
C LEU A 55 -5.00 -10.10 -2.34
N SER A 56 -6.23 -10.61 -2.54
CA SER A 56 -6.88 -11.55 -1.61
C SER A 56 -6.15 -12.90 -1.53
N GLN A 57 -5.52 -13.34 -2.62
CA GLN A 57 -4.76 -14.59 -2.70
C GLN A 57 -3.38 -14.50 -2.01
N ALA A 58 -2.85 -13.29 -1.82
CA ALA A 58 -1.56 -13.11 -1.17
C ALA A 58 -1.60 -13.42 0.33
N GLN A 59 -0.48 -13.94 0.85
CA GLN A 59 -0.29 -14.18 2.29
C GLN A 59 -0.48 -12.88 3.09
N PRO A 60 -1.07 -12.91 4.30
CA PRO A 60 -1.43 -11.70 5.05
C PRO A 60 -0.26 -10.73 5.28
N ALA A 61 0.94 -11.24 5.57
CA ALA A 61 2.12 -10.41 5.78
C ALA A 61 2.51 -9.64 4.50
N LEU A 62 2.54 -10.33 3.36
CA LEU A 62 2.84 -9.75 2.05
C LEU A 62 1.77 -8.73 1.63
N ARG A 63 0.49 -9.10 1.78
CA ARG A 63 -0.65 -8.25 1.44
C ARG A 63 -0.66 -6.93 2.22
N ARG A 64 -0.47 -6.98 3.53
CA ARG A 64 -0.41 -5.77 4.37
C ARG A 64 0.76 -4.88 4.00
N ARG A 65 1.90 -5.47 3.66
CA ARG A 65 3.09 -4.74 3.20
C ARG A 65 2.83 -4.06 1.85
N ALA A 66 2.21 -4.77 0.91
CA ALA A 66 1.80 -4.23 -0.38
C ALA A 66 0.78 -3.08 -0.22
N LEU A 67 -0.26 -3.25 0.59
CA LEU A 67 -1.23 -2.18 0.86
C LEU A 67 -0.56 -0.94 1.46
N ARG A 68 0.34 -1.13 2.43
CA ARG A 68 1.08 -0.01 3.04
C ARG A 68 1.96 0.72 2.03
N GLN A 69 2.66 -0.01 1.16
CA GLN A 69 3.51 0.57 0.13
C GLN A 69 2.69 1.30 -0.95
N TRP A 70 1.61 0.69 -1.42
CA TRP A 70 0.70 1.32 -2.38
C TRP A 70 0.08 2.61 -1.83
N ILE A 71 -0.37 2.61 -0.58
CA ILE A 71 -0.88 3.84 0.08
C ILE A 71 0.19 4.92 0.10
N ARG A 72 1.45 4.57 0.41
CA ARG A 72 2.57 5.51 0.37
C ARG A 72 2.78 6.08 -1.03
N GLU A 73 2.70 5.24 -2.07
CA GLU A 73 2.87 5.66 -3.47
C GLU A 73 1.75 6.60 -3.93
N CYS A 74 0.48 6.30 -3.59
CA CYS A 74 -0.66 7.14 -3.98
C CYS A 74 -0.75 8.44 -3.17
N ARG A 75 -0.40 8.41 -1.87
CA ARG A 75 -0.51 9.56 -0.96
C ARG A 75 0.75 10.43 -0.94
N GLY A 76 1.91 9.85 -1.26
CA GLY A 76 3.24 10.45 -1.12
C GLY A 76 3.92 10.16 0.22
N ASP A 77 3.15 9.92 1.30
CA ASP A 77 3.68 9.64 2.63
C ASP A 77 2.71 8.81 3.49
N LEU A 78 3.19 8.31 4.63
CA LEU A 78 2.43 7.51 5.60
C LEU A 78 2.24 8.22 6.95
N ARG A 79 2.35 9.55 7.02
CA ARG A 79 2.15 10.30 8.26
C ARG A 79 0.77 10.00 8.84
N ARG A 80 0.76 9.56 10.10
CA ARG A 80 -0.42 9.11 10.87
C ARG A 80 -1.08 7.83 10.35
N VAL A 81 -0.56 7.21 9.29
CA VAL A 81 -1.06 5.92 8.79
C VAL A 81 -0.46 4.78 9.59
N GLU A 82 -1.21 4.38 10.62
CA GLU A 82 -0.87 3.26 11.50
C GLU A 82 -1.39 1.90 11.01
N ARG A 83 -0.98 0.83 11.71
CA ARG A 83 -1.37 -0.56 11.42
C ARG A 83 -2.90 -0.74 11.40
N ILE A 84 -3.64 -0.05 12.27
CA ILE A 84 -5.10 -0.15 12.30
C ILE A 84 -5.75 0.27 10.97
N HIS A 85 -5.21 1.30 10.32
CA HIS A 85 -5.69 1.75 9.00
C HIS A 85 -5.39 0.71 7.92
N ILE A 86 -4.21 0.07 7.97
CA ILE A 86 -3.86 -1.00 7.03
C ILE A 86 -4.79 -2.20 7.19
N LEU A 87 -5.13 -2.58 8.42
CA LEU A 87 -6.09 -3.66 8.67
C LEU A 87 -7.52 -3.28 8.26
N ALA A 88 -7.92 -2.03 8.47
CA ALA A 88 -9.21 -1.53 8.01
C ALA A 88 -9.32 -1.60 6.47
N VAL A 89 -8.27 -1.19 5.75
CA VAL A 89 -8.19 -1.35 4.29
C VAL A 89 -8.16 -2.83 3.89
N GLU A 90 -7.41 -3.67 4.61
CA GLU A 90 -7.37 -5.12 4.36
C GLU A 90 -8.77 -5.75 4.45
N SER A 91 -9.63 -5.27 5.37
CA SER A 91 -11.00 -5.78 5.52
C SER A 91 -11.88 -5.57 4.28
N LEU A 92 -11.55 -4.60 3.41
CA LEU A 92 -12.30 -4.35 2.18
C LEU A 92 -12.17 -5.51 1.17
N LEU A 93 -11.08 -6.26 1.24
CA LEU A 93 -10.84 -7.42 0.36
C LEU A 93 -11.84 -8.54 0.60
N PHE A 94 -12.24 -8.75 1.86
CA PHE A 94 -13.09 -9.87 2.27
C PHE A 94 -14.53 -9.49 2.56
N GLY A 95 -14.87 -8.20 2.55
CA GLY A 95 -16.23 -7.74 2.82
C GLY A 95 -17.22 -8.12 1.71
N ASN A 96 -18.34 -8.77 2.06
CA ASN A 96 -19.41 -9.16 1.14
C ASN A 96 -20.36 -8.02 0.71
N ARG A 97 -20.30 -6.84 1.34
CA ARG A 97 -21.17 -5.70 0.98
C ARG A 97 -20.37 -4.66 0.21
N GLY A 98 -20.70 -4.47 -1.07
CA GLY A 98 -20.19 -3.39 -1.89
C GLY A 98 -20.47 -2.02 -1.25
N GLY A 99 -19.57 -1.06 -1.42
CA GLY A 99 -19.75 0.32 -0.94
C GLY A 99 -19.05 0.69 0.38
N ARG A 100 -18.29 -0.22 1.01
CA ARG A 100 -17.45 0.18 2.16
C ARG A 100 -16.29 1.05 1.69
N THR A 101 -16.22 2.24 2.27
CA THR A 101 -15.13 3.20 2.10
C THR A 101 -14.43 3.36 3.44
N ILE A 102 -13.10 3.29 3.42
CA ILE A 102 -12.25 3.56 4.57
C ILE A 102 -11.61 4.92 4.37
N GLU A 103 -11.78 5.80 5.34
CA GLU A 103 -11.09 7.09 5.37
C GLU A 103 -9.73 6.93 6.05
N LEU A 104 -8.71 7.52 5.45
CA LEU A 104 -7.36 7.56 5.99
C LEU A 104 -7.07 8.94 6.57
N PRO A 105 -6.11 9.02 7.52
CA PRO A 105 -5.62 10.30 8.03
C PRO A 105 -5.16 11.25 6.91
N GLY A 106 -5.57 12.51 6.97
CA GLY A 106 -5.34 13.50 5.90
C GLY A 106 -6.44 13.54 4.83
N GLY A 107 -7.51 12.75 5.00
CA GLY A 107 -8.74 12.86 4.21
C GLY A 107 -8.76 12.09 2.89
N SER A 108 -7.72 11.29 2.60
CA SER A 108 -7.76 10.35 1.47
C SER A 108 -8.68 9.18 1.79
N LYS A 109 -9.31 8.60 0.78
CA LYS A 109 -10.29 7.51 0.96
C LYS A 109 -9.90 6.31 0.11
N ILE A 110 -10.21 5.11 0.60
CA ILE A 110 -10.04 3.88 -0.14
C ILE A 110 -11.38 3.15 -0.17
N SER A 111 -11.79 2.71 -1.35
CA SER A 111 -13.08 2.04 -1.54
C SER A 111 -12.93 0.81 -2.42
N ARG A 112 -13.86 -0.14 -2.25
CA ARG A 112 -14.01 -1.29 -3.13
C ARG A 112 -15.05 -0.98 -4.21
N LYS A 113 -14.65 -1.05 -5.49
CA LYS A 113 -15.54 -0.84 -6.64
C LYS A 113 -15.16 -1.77 -7.79
N SER A 114 -16.12 -2.51 -8.32
CA SER A 114 -15.96 -3.37 -9.52
C SER A 114 -14.75 -4.32 -9.46
N GLY A 115 -14.53 -5.02 -8.34
CA GLY A 115 -13.38 -5.92 -8.19
C GLY A 115 -12.03 -5.22 -7.96
N LEU A 116 -12.03 -3.89 -7.86
CA LEU A 116 -10.83 -3.08 -7.63
C LEU A 116 -10.88 -2.37 -6.27
N LEU A 117 -9.70 -2.23 -5.66
CA LEU A 117 -9.45 -1.33 -4.54
C LEU A 117 -9.02 0.02 -5.12
N GLN A 118 -9.81 1.07 -4.91
CA GLN A 118 -9.58 2.40 -5.49
C GLN A 118 -9.16 3.40 -4.42
N PHE A 119 -8.08 4.13 -4.69
CA PHE A 119 -7.61 5.25 -3.89
C PHE A 119 -8.16 6.57 -4.43
N VAL A 120 -8.75 7.37 -3.54
CA VAL A 120 -9.21 8.72 -3.81
C VAL A 120 -8.36 9.69 -2.97
N PRO A 121 -7.55 10.55 -3.60
CA PRO A 121 -6.74 11.54 -2.88
C PRO A 121 -7.60 12.48 -2.04
N GLY A 122 -7.13 12.81 -0.84
CA GLY A 122 -7.77 13.78 0.03
C GLY A 122 -7.40 15.23 -0.32
N PRO A 123 -8.10 16.23 0.26
CA PRO A 123 -7.82 17.65 0.02
C PRO A 123 -6.37 18.05 0.38
N GLN A 124 -5.75 17.42 1.38
CA GLN A 124 -4.35 17.67 1.74
C GLN A 124 -3.34 16.99 0.80
N SER A 125 -3.72 15.89 0.15
CA SER A 125 -2.89 15.17 -0.83
C SER A 125 -2.94 15.81 -2.22
N ALA A 126 -4.04 16.49 -2.55
CA ALA A 126 -4.24 17.14 -3.84
C ALA A 126 -3.27 18.33 -4.09
N HIS A 127 -2.75 18.96 -3.04
CA HIS A 127 -1.82 20.09 -3.15
C HIS A 127 -0.46 19.67 -3.75
N LEU A 128 0.02 18.45 -3.43
CA LEU A 128 1.27 17.90 -3.98
C LEU A 128 1.11 17.31 -5.39
N LEU A 129 -0.12 17.03 -5.83
CA LEU A 129 -0.42 16.46 -7.15
C LEU A 129 -0.67 17.52 -8.23
N ARG A 130 -0.77 18.81 -7.87
CA ARG A 130 -1.05 19.92 -8.81
C ARG A 130 0.17 20.63 -9.37
N THR A 131 1.36 20.46 -8.81
CA THR A 131 2.57 21.21 -9.21
C THR A 131 3.33 20.61 -10.40
N GLY A 132 2.85 19.51 -10.99
CA GLY A 132 3.52 18.77 -12.08
C GLY A 132 3.07 19.08 -13.51
N SER A 133 2.28 20.13 -13.77
CA SER A 133 1.95 20.54 -15.15
C SER A 133 2.84 21.70 -15.60
N VAL A 134 4.05 21.39 -16.06
CA VAL A 134 4.79 22.30 -16.95
C VAL A 134 4.17 22.16 -18.34
N LYS A 135 3.59 23.27 -18.81
CA LYS A 135 3.04 23.48 -20.15
C LYS A 135 4.20 23.60 -21.15
N PRO A 136 4.24 22.86 -22.26
CA PRO A 136 5.23 23.15 -23.30
C PRO A 136 4.83 24.44 -24.01
N ALA A 137 5.80 25.34 -24.18
CA ALA A 137 5.77 26.46 -25.11
C ALA A 137 6.53 26.05 -26.37
#